data_AF-Q8KJR0-F1
#
_entry.id   AF-Q8KJR0-F1
#
_cell.length_a   1.000
_cell.length_b   1.000
_cell.length_c   1.000
_cell.angle_alpha   90.00
_cell.angle_beta   90.00
_cell.angle_gamma   90.00
#
_symmetry.space_group_name_H-M   'P 1'
#
loop_
_entity.id
_entity.type
_entity.pdbx_description
1 polymer ?
#
loop_
_entity_poly.entity_id
_entity_poly.type
_entity_poly.pdbx_seq_one_letter_code
_entity_poly.pdbx_strand_id
1 'polypeptide(L)'
;NKDSKSDDGFGASITLNSSYYGLDGWAQSAIAYGKGVAQNRGVNFGGWSGGDDKQESIFLTSYGVLNISENWQMGSEITYFG
;
A
#
# COMPACT_ATOMS: atom_id res chain seq x y z
N ASN A 1 -15.56 10.05 -3.94
CA ASN A 1 -16.47 8.97 -3.52
C ASN A 1 -17.75 9.16 -4.29
N LYS A 2 -17.96 8.47 -5.42
CA LYS A 2 -19.22 8.53 -6.18
C LYS A 2 -20.16 7.48 -5.61
N ASP A 3 -21.43 7.85 -5.46
CA ASP A 3 -22.50 7.17 -4.73
C ASP A 3 -22.71 5.69 -5.10
N SER A 4 -21.99 4.78 -4.44
CA SER A 4 -22.38 3.37 -4.35
C SER A 4 -22.64 3.03 -2.87
N LYS A 5 -23.91 2.81 -2.56
CA LYS A 5 -24.46 2.43 -1.24
C LYS A 5 -23.90 1.10 -0.74
N SER A 6 -22.64 1.07 -0.31
CA SER A 6 -22.17 0.08 0.66
C SER A 6 -21.86 0.81 1.94
N ASP A 7 -22.66 0.55 2.96
CA ASP A 7 -22.40 1.04 4.31
C ASP A 7 -21.38 0.15 5.05
N ASP A 8 -21.17 -1.07 4.54
CA ASP A 8 -20.27 -2.08 5.09
C ASP A 8 -19.17 -2.52 4.10
N GLY A 9 -18.09 -3.08 4.63
CA GLY A 9 -16.96 -3.54 3.84
C GLY A 9 -15.98 -4.36 4.67
N PHE A 10 -15.25 -5.24 4.00
CA PHE A 10 -14.18 -6.03 4.61
C PHE A 10 -12.88 -5.81 3.85
N GLY A 11 -11.79 -5.69 4.59
CA GLY A 11 -10.45 -5.61 4.02
C GLY A 11 -9.47 -6.42 4.84
N ALA A 12 -8.50 -7.00 4.16
CA ALA A 12 -7.37 -7.68 4.75
C ALA A 12 -6.09 -7.22 4.06
N SER A 13 -4.99 -7.20 4.80
CA SER A 13 -3.67 -6.92 4.28
C SER A 13 -2.64 -7.85 4.91
N ILE A 14 -1.69 -8.27 4.10
CA ILE A 14 -0.48 -8.94 4.55
C ILE A 14 0.68 -8.03 4.23
N THR A 15 1.51 -7.80 5.24
CA THR A 15 2.66 -6.91 5.16
C THR A 15 3.90 -7.67 5.57
N LEU A 16 4.95 -7.54 4.76
CA LEU A 16 6.28 -8.03 5.06
C LEU A 16 7.20 -6.82 5.27
N ASN A 17 7.82 -6.75 6.44
CA ASN A 17 8.86 -5.78 6.75
C ASN A 17 10.21 -6.47 6.74
N SER A 18 11.18 -5.86 6.06
CA SER A 18 12.54 -6.39 5.95
C SER A 18 13.58 -5.27 5.84
N SER A 19 14.84 -5.64 5.69
CA SER A 19 15.86 -4.74 5.15
C SER A 19 15.49 -4.28 3.73
N TYR A 20 16.13 -3.21 3.22
CA TYR A 20 15.83 -2.64 1.90
C TYR A 20 16.25 -3.60 0.78
N TYR A 21 15.40 -4.58 0.46
CA TYR A 21 15.63 -5.63 -0.53
C TYR A 21 17.01 -6.31 -0.39
N GLY A 22 17.50 -6.47 0.85
CA GLY A 22 18.82 -7.04 1.17
C GLY A 22 19.95 -6.02 1.39
N LEU A 23 19.69 -4.72 1.22
CA LEU A 23 20.64 -3.63 1.47
C LEU A 23 20.37 -2.93 2.81
N ASP A 24 21.28 -2.01 3.20
CA ASP A 24 21.12 -1.17 4.38
C ASP A 24 19.93 -0.22 4.23
N GLY A 25 19.08 -0.20 5.25
CA GLY A 25 17.78 0.47 5.24
C GLY A 25 16.64 -0.51 5.47
N TRP A 26 15.42 -0.05 5.20
CA TRP A 26 14.20 -0.81 5.47
C TRP A 26 13.27 -0.81 4.27
N ALA A 27 12.56 -1.90 4.07
CA ALA A 27 11.48 -1.99 3.11
C ALA A 27 10.25 -2.65 3.72
N GLN A 28 9.09 -2.21 3.24
CA GLN A 28 7.80 -2.80 3.49
C GLN A 28 7.15 -3.17 2.16
N SER A 29 6.79 -4.44 1.99
CA SER A 29 5.96 -4.91 0.89
C SER A 29 4.61 -5.33 1.44
N ALA A 30 3.52 -4.90 0.82
CA ALA A 30 2.17 -5.24 1.24
C ALA A 30 1.30 -5.66 0.06
N ILE A 31 0.47 -6.67 0.31
CA ILE A 31 -0.69 -7.02 -0.50
C ILE A 31 -1.93 -6.78 0.34
N ALA A 32 -2.91 -6.09 -0.23
CA ALA A 32 -4.18 -5.86 0.42
C ALA A 32 -5.34 -6.12 -0.53
N TYR A 33 -6.41 -6.72 -0.01
CA TYR A 33 -7.66 -6.96 -0.71
C TYR A 33 -8.84 -6.50 0.14
N GLY A 34 -9.93 -6.12 -0.51
CA GLY A 34 -11.16 -5.78 0.17
C GLY A 34 -12.12 -4.94 -0.63
N LYS A 35 -13.27 -4.78 0.01
CA LYS A 35 -14.57 -4.66 -0.63
C LYS A 35 -15.45 -3.65 0.10
N GLY A 36 -16.39 -3.02 -0.61
CA GLY A 36 -17.31 -2.03 -0.05
C GLY A 36 -16.57 -0.79 0.42
N VAL A 37 -16.85 -0.31 1.63
CA VAL A 37 -16.13 0.86 2.21
C VAL A 37 -14.64 0.60 2.44
N ALA A 38 -14.24 -0.67 2.58
CA ALA A 38 -12.85 -1.08 2.81
C ALA A 38 -12.03 -1.23 1.52
N GLN A 39 -12.56 -0.83 0.36
CA GLN A 39 -11.82 -0.81 -0.91
C GLN A 39 -10.69 0.23 -0.95
N ASN A 40 -10.72 1.21 -0.04
CA ASN A 40 -9.71 2.24 0.08
C ASN A 40 -8.59 1.77 1.02
N ARG A 41 -7.32 1.75 0.56
CA ARG A 41 -6.26 0.95 1.19
C ARG A 41 -5.03 1.78 1.58
N GLY A 42 -4.92 2.11 2.88
CA GLY A 42 -3.83 2.88 3.46
C GLY A 42 -2.60 2.06 3.86
N VAL A 43 -2.05 1.24 2.96
CA VAL A 43 -0.85 0.43 3.26
C VAL A 43 0.41 0.86 2.50
N ASN A 44 0.49 2.10 2.00
CA ASN A 44 1.63 2.74 1.32
C ASN A 44 2.13 4.02 2.07
N PHE A 45 3.24 4.64 1.64
CA PHE A 45 3.81 5.84 2.32
C PHE A 45 2.91 7.08 2.27
N GLY A 46 2.01 7.17 1.28
CA GLY A 46 1.29 8.40 0.95
C GLY A 46 -0.21 8.41 1.21
N GLY A 47 -0.79 7.27 1.58
CA GLY A 47 -2.21 7.17 1.95
C GLY A 47 -3.18 6.77 0.83
N TRP A 48 -4.45 6.85 1.21
CA TRP A 48 -5.66 6.33 0.60
C TRP A 48 -5.80 6.50 -0.92
N SER A 49 -5.98 5.39 -1.62
CA SER A 49 -6.32 5.36 -3.04
C SER A 49 -7.82 5.37 -3.31
N GLY A 50 -8.26 6.19 -4.26
CA GLY A 50 -9.66 6.18 -4.70
C GLY A 50 -10.15 4.75 -5.01
N GLY A 51 -11.33 4.41 -4.52
CA GLY A 51 -12.00 3.15 -4.83
C GLY A 51 -12.53 3.10 -6.26
N ASP A 52 -12.67 1.89 -6.81
CA ASP A 52 -13.28 1.62 -8.12
C ASP A 52 -14.80 1.48 -8.01
N ASP A 53 -15.52 1.69 -9.11
CA ASP A 53 -16.99 1.63 -9.18
C ASP A 53 -17.53 0.23 -8.81
N LYS A 54 -16.69 -0.81 -8.93
CA LYS A 54 -17.00 -2.20 -8.57
C LYS A 54 -16.90 -2.50 -7.07
N GLN A 55 -16.45 -1.53 -6.27
CA GLN A 55 -16.29 -1.65 -4.82
C GLN A 55 -15.42 -2.82 -4.37
N GLU A 56 -14.52 -3.32 -5.21
CA GLU A 56 -13.51 -4.33 -4.88
C GLU A 56 -12.18 -3.86 -5.43
N SER A 57 -11.09 -4.05 -4.68
CA SER A 57 -9.76 -3.72 -5.19
C SER A 57 -8.69 -4.67 -4.66
N ILE A 58 -7.68 -4.93 -5.49
CA ILE A 58 -6.42 -5.55 -5.09
C ILE A 58 -5.36 -4.45 -5.10
N PHE A 59 -4.60 -4.39 -4.03
CA PHE A 59 -3.55 -3.43 -3.84
C PHE A 59 -2.22 -4.11 -3.57
N LEU A 60 -1.21 -3.73 -4.35
CA LEU A 60 0.16 -4.15 -4.15
C LEU A 60 1.00 -2.90 -3.97
N THR A 61 1.80 -2.86 -2.91
CA THR A 61 2.79 -1.80 -2.74
C THR A 61 4.07 -2.37 -2.20
N SER A 62 5.18 -1.78 -2.61
CA SER A 62 6.48 -2.09 -2.09
C SER A 62 7.25 -0.78 -1.99
N TYR A 63 7.68 -0.45 -0.79
CA TYR A 63 8.32 0.82 -0.52
C TYR A 63 9.38 0.69 0.55
N GLY A 64 10.27 1.66 0.64
CA GLY A 64 11.30 1.65 1.66
C GLY A 64 12.25 2.81 1.55
N VAL A 65 13.21 2.83 2.47
CA VAL A 65 14.31 3.78 2.49
C VAL A 65 15.63 3.01 2.44
N LEU A 66 16.46 3.33 1.46
CA LEU A 66 17.83 2.87 1.30
C LEU A 66 18.77 3.88 1.95
N ASN A 67 19.65 3.41 2.84
CA ASN A 67 20.76 4.20 3.35
C ASN A 67 21.92 4.12 2.35
N ILE A 68 22.23 5.22 1.67
CA ILE A 68 23.32 5.28 0.67
C ILE A 68 24.65 5.64 1.35
N SER A 69 24.60 6.57 2.30
CA SER A 69 25.73 6.99 3.13
C SER A 69 25.23 7.61 4.43
N GLU A 70 26.14 8.03 5.31
CA GLU A 70 25.80 8.71 6.59
C GLU A 70 24.85 9.91 6.42
N ASN A 71 24.93 10.59 5.27
CA ASN A 71 24.18 11.82 5.01
C ASN A 71 23.17 11.70 3.86
N TRP A 72 23.03 10.51 3.24
CA TRP A 72 22.12 10.32 2.10
C TRP A 72 21.23 9.11 2.28
N GLN A 73 19.93 9.35 2.15
CA GLN A 73 18.88 8.33 2.13
C GLN A 73 18.03 8.50 0.88
N MET A 74 17.57 7.39 0.31
CA MET A 74 16.68 7.38 -0.84
C MET A 74 15.42 6.60 -0.48
N GLY A 75 14.27 7.29 -0.52
CA GLY A 75 12.97 6.66 -0.49
C GLY A 75 12.57 6.17 -1.88
N SER A 76 12.00 4.97 -1.95
CA SER A 76 11.34 4.47 -3.16
C SER A 76 9.96 3.89 -2.80
N GLU A 77 9.01 4.03 -3.72
CA GLU A 77 7.71 3.39 -3.64
C GLU A 77 7.30 2.94 -5.05
N ILE A 78 6.84 1.69 -5.15
CA ILE A 78 6.08 1.20 -6.30
C ILE A 78 4.73 0.71 -5.80
N THR A 79 3.69 1.08 -6.53
CA THR A 79 2.33 0.87 -6.11
C THR A 79 1.47 0.48 -7.31
N TYR A 80 0.69 -0.58 -7.19
CA TYR A 80 -0.25 -1.07 -8.20
C TYR A 80 -1.67 -1.20 -7.61
N PHE A 81 -2.64 -0.68 -8.35
CA PHE A 81 -4.06 -0.74 -8.06
C PHE A 81 -4.78 -1.46 -9.20
N GLY A 82 -5.63 -2.43 -8.86
CA GLY A 82 -6.49 -3.12 -9.82
C GLY A 82 -7.75 -3.69 -9.19
#